data_AF-A0A268NW56-F1
#
_entry.id   AF-A0A268NW56-F1
#
_cell.length_a   1.000
_cell.length_b   1.000
_cell.length_c   1.000
_cell.angle_alpha   90.00
_cell.angle_beta   90.00
_cell.angle_gamma   90.00
#
_symmetry.space_group_name_H-M   'P 1'
#
loop_
_entity.id
_entity.type
_entity.pdbx_description
1 polymer ?
#
loop_
_entity_poly.entity_id
_entity_poly.type
_entity_poly.pdbx_seq_one_letter_code
_entity_poly.pdbx_strand_id
1 'polypeptide(L)'
;MRAPMAQWGTALTERDLGREIRTHFLDSLSLDNTIVVDFANVEMINSSFADELFAKLIAEVGASKVRAKVKLVNTSPVIKIIINEAIFTRSKMPAK
;
A
#
# COMPACT_ATOMS: atom_id res chain seq x y z
N MET A 1 2.45 0.12 -14.28
CA MET A 1 0.98 0.21 -14.18
C MET A 1 0.57 1.37 -13.28
N ARG A 2 -0.57 2.01 -13.55
CA ARG A 2 -1.24 2.93 -12.61
C ARG A 2 -2.38 2.18 -11.94
N ALA A 3 -2.52 2.33 -10.63
CA ALA A 3 -3.57 1.72 -9.82
C ALA A 3 -4.39 2.83 -9.16
N PRO A 4 -5.50 3.27 -9.77
CA PRO A 4 -6.44 4.21 -9.15
C PRO A 4 -7.10 3.56 -7.95
N MET A 5 -6.81 4.04 -6.75
CA MET A 5 -7.35 3.47 -5.51
C MET A 5 -8.87 3.70 -5.37
N ALA A 6 -9.37 4.78 -5.95
CA ALA A 6 -10.81 5.09 -5.97
C ALA A 6 -11.67 4.07 -6.73
N GLN A 7 -11.09 3.19 -7.56
CA GLN A 7 -11.85 2.12 -8.22
C GLN A 7 -12.41 1.10 -7.22
N TRP A 8 -11.85 1.03 -6.01
CA TRP A 8 -12.32 0.19 -4.91
C TRP A 8 -13.16 0.96 -3.87
N GLY A 9 -13.45 2.24 -4.12
CA GLY A 9 -14.24 3.10 -3.24
C GLY A 9 -13.47 4.32 -2.73
N THR A 10 -14.19 5.25 -2.10
CA THR A 10 -13.61 6.50 -1.56
C THR A 10 -13.08 6.33 -0.14
N ALA A 11 -13.56 5.33 0.61
CA ALA A 11 -13.08 4.95 1.93
C ALA A 11 -12.55 3.51 1.92
N LEU A 12 -11.24 3.34 2.10
CA LEU A 12 -10.58 2.03 1.99
C LEU A 12 -10.17 1.54 3.39
N THR A 13 -11.08 0.80 4.03
CA THR A 13 -10.94 0.42 5.45
C THR A 13 -10.89 -1.08 5.71
N GLU A 14 -11.14 -1.89 4.68
CA GLU A 14 -11.21 -3.34 4.83
C GLU A 14 -9.84 -3.98 4.69
N ARG A 15 -9.52 -4.88 5.62
CA ARG A 15 -8.26 -5.64 5.56
C ARG A 15 -8.24 -6.57 4.35
N ASP A 16 -9.35 -7.23 4.03
CA ASP A 16 -9.41 -8.16 2.91
C ASP A 16 -9.18 -7.46 1.56
N LEU A 17 -9.70 -6.24 1.41
CA LEU A 17 -9.39 -5.38 0.26
C LEU A 17 -7.89 -5.04 0.16
N GLY A 18 -7.26 -4.70 1.28
CA GLY A 18 -5.81 -4.46 1.32
C GLY A 18 -5.00 -5.69 0.88
N ARG A 19 -5.49 -6.90 1.20
CA ARG A 19 -4.88 -8.16 0.76
C ARG A 19 -5.06 -8.40 -0.73
N GLU A 20 -6.27 -8.20 -1.25
CA GLU A 20 -6.56 -8.33 -2.68
C GLU A 20 -5.64 -7.44 -3.52
N ILE A 21 -5.57 -6.14 -3.17
CA ILE A 21 -4.70 -5.18 -3.88
C ILE A 21 -3.22 -5.56 -3.73
N ARG A 22 -2.80 -6.04 -2.55
CA ARG A 22 -1.42 -6.50 -2.35
C ARG A 22 -1.06 -7.64 -3.29
N THR A 23 -1.94 -8.64 -3.46
CA THR A 23 -1.72 -9.75 -4.38
C THR A 23 -1.47 -9.24 -5.80
N HIS A 24 -2.30 -8.32 -6.29
CA HIS A 24 -2.09 -7.70 -7.61
C HIS A 24 -0.76 -6.94 -7.70
N PHE A 25 -0.32 -6.29 -6.62
CA PHE A 25 0.97 -5.60 -6.59
C PHE A 25 2.14 -6.59 -6.61
N LEU A 26 2.04 -7.71 -5.90
CA LEU A 26 3.05 -8.77 -5.91
C LEU A 26 3.22 -9.34 -7.33
N ASP A 27 2.11 -9.65 -8.00
CA ASP A 27 2.13 -10.15 -9.38
C ASP A 27 2.81 -9.14 -10.31
N SER A 28 2.44 -7.86 -10.24
CA SER A 28 3.07 -6.81 -11.02
C SER A 28 4.57 -6.65 -10.71
N LEU A 29 4.97 -6.70 -9.44
CA LEU A 29 6.38 -6.59 -9.04
C LEU A 29 7.21 -7.83 -9.40
N SER A 30 6.57 -8.99 -9.54
CA SER A 30 7.22 -10.22 -10.02
C SER A 30 7.65 -10.10 -11.48
N LEU A 31 6.87 -9.35 -12.27
CA LEU A 31 7.16 -8.97 -13.66
C LEU A 31 8.05 -7.71 -13.77
N ASP A 32 8.66 -7.28 -12.67
CA ASP A 32 9.52 -6.09 -12.55
C ASP A 32 8.87 -4.74 -12.96
N ASN A 33 7.54 -4.69 -12.99
CA ASN A 33 6.81 -3.46 -13.34
C ASN A 33 6.83 -2.43 -12.20
N THR A 34 6.84 -1.15 -12.59
CA THR A 34 6.61 -0.02 -11.66
C THR A 34 5.12 0.17 -11.42
N ILE A 35 4.71 0.37 -10.17
CA ILE A 35 3.33 0.61 -9.75
C ILE A 35 3.19 2.07 -9.29
N VAL A 36 2.25 2.79 -9.90
CA VAL A 36 1.85 4.13 -9.48
C VAL A 36 0.51 4.03 -8.78
N VAL A 37 0.52 4.08 -7.45
CA VAL A 37 -0.64 4.02 -6.58
C VAL A 37 -1.24 5.43 -6.50
N ASP A 38 -2.44 5.58 -7.03
CA ASP A 38 -3.09 6.88 -7.19
C ASP A 38 -4.27 7.04 -6.23
N PHE A 39 -4.15 7.97 -5.31
CA PHE A 39 -5.15 8.26 -4.28
C PHE A 39 -6.13 9.39 -4.66
N ALA A 40 -6.16 9.80 -5.93
CA ALA A 40 -7.19 10.72 -6.39
C ALA A 40 -8.59 10.16 -6.07
N ASN A 41 -9.46 11.00 -5.51
CA ASN A 41 -10.82 10.67 -5.06
C ASN A 41 -10.91 9.63 -3.92
N VAL A 42 -9.80 9.35 -3.22
CA VAL A 42 -9.83 8.63 -1.95
C VAL A 42 -9.88 9.64 -0.81
N GLU A 43 -10.92 9.56 0.01
CA GLU A 43 -11.13 10.43 1.16
C GLU A 43 -10.36 9.92 2.39
N MET A 44 -10.35 8.60 2.60
CA MET A 44 -9.73 8.01 3.78
C MET A 44 -9.28 6.57 3.59
N ILE A 45 -8.30 6.18 4.40
CA ILE A 45 -7.92 4.80 4.63
C ILE A 45 -7.81 4.56 6.15
N ASN A 46 -7.69 3.31 6.59
CA ASN A 46 -7.35 3.01 7.99
C ASN A 46 -6.03 2.22 8.12
N SER A 47 -5.57 2.06 9.37
CA SER A 47 -4.33 1.34 9.67
C SER A 47 -4.36 -0.13 9.27
N SER A 48 -5.51 -0.80 9.38
CA SER A 48 -5.66 -2.20 8.98
C SER A 48 -5.47 -2.39 7.47
N PHE A 49 -6.06 -1.52 6.65
CA PHE A 49 -5.86 -1.50 5.21
C PHE A 49 -4.39 -1.18 4.87
N ALA A 50 -3.82 -0.15 5.52
CA ALA A 50 -2.45 0.28 5.26
C ALA A 50 -1.38 -0.77 5.65
N ASP A 51 -1.54 -1.46 6.78
CA ASP A 51 -0.64 -2.55 7.17
C ASP A 51 -0.73 -3.70 6.18
N GLU A 52 -1.96 -4.12 5.85
CA GLU A 52 -2.17 -5.25 4.95
C GLU A 52 -1.67 -4.97 3.54
N LEU A 53 -1.85 -3.74 3.02
CA LEU A 53 -1.35 -3.40 1.69
C LEU A 53 0.14 -3.08 1.71
N PHE A 54 0.58 -2.05 2.44
CA PHE A 54 1.94 -1.51 2.29
C PHE A 54 2.96 -2.17 3.20
N ALA A 55 2.62 -2.37 4.47
CA ALA A 55 3.59 -2.88 5.43
C ALA A 55 3.90 -4.37 5.17
N LYS A 56 2.88 -5.19 4.86
CA LYS A 56 3.07 -6.58 4.40
C LYS A 56 3.80 -6.65 3.07
N LEU A 57 3.47 -5.78 2.10
CA LEU A 57 4.18 -5.77 0.83
C LEU A 57 5.69 -5.54 1.04
N ILE A 58 6.07 -4.58 1.88
CA ILE A 58 7.47 -4.35 2.25
C ILE A 58 8.08 -5.57 2.93
N ALA A 59 7.36 -6.24 3.83
CA ALA A 59 7.85 -7.45 4.49
C ALA A 59 8.07 -8.61 3.51
N GLU A 60 7.23 -8.73 2.48
CA GLU A 60 7.30 -9.81 1.50
C GLU A 60 8.36 -9.56 0.41
N VAL A 61 8.48 -8.35 -0.13
CA VAL A 61 9.37 -8.06 -1.29
C VAL A 61 10.61 -7.23 -0.94
N GLY A 62 10.68 -6.73 0.29
CA GLY A 62 11.77 -5.88 0.78
C GLY A 62 11.57 -4.40 0.50
N ALA A 63 11.98 -3.57 1.48
CA ALA A 63 11.81 -2.12 1.44
C ALA A 63 12.49 -1.44 0.24
N SER A 64 13.67 -1.92 -0.17
CA SER A 64 14.41 -1.37 -1.30
C SER A 64 13.64 -1.52 -2.62
N LYS A 65 13.05 -2.69 -2.87
CA LYS A 65 12.27 -2.95 -4.08
C LYS A 65 10.99 -2.11 -4.10
N VAL A 66 10.27 -2.03 -2.97
CA VAL A 66 9.07 -1.18 -2.85
C VAL A 66 9.41 0.29 -3.09
N ARG A 67 10.47 0.84 -2.48
CA ARG A 67 10.88 2.25 -2.69
C ARG A 67 11.22 2.55 -4.16
N ALA A 68 11.85 1.60 -4.85
CA ALA A 68 12.21 1.75 -6.25
C ALA A 68 10.99 1.69 -7.18
N LYS A 69 10.12 0.69 -6.98
CA LYS A 69 9.08 0.30 -7.93
C LYS A 69 7.67 0.79 -7.57
N VAL A 70 7.38 1.19 -6.34
CA VAL A 70 6.05 1.65 -5.91
C VAL A 70 6.10 3.15 -5.64
N LYS A 71 5.28 3.92 -6.34
CA LYS A 71 5.15 5.38 -6.20
C LYS A 71 3.74 5.73 -5.76
N LEU A 72 3.63 6.60 -4.77
CA LEU A 72 2.34 7.13 -4.30
C LEU A 72 2.13 8.51 -4.93
N VAL A 73 0.96 8.73 -5.55
CA VAL A 73 0.56 10.02 -6.13
C VAL A 73 -0.83 10.41 -5.64
N ASN A 74 -1.11 11.72 -5.62
CA ASN A 74 -2.37 12.29 -5.13
C ASN A 74 -2.73 11.89 -3.69
N THR A 75 -1.75 11.48 -2.89
CA THR A 75 -1.90 11.17 -1.47
C THR A 75 -2.16 12.44 -0.66
N SER A 76 -3.21 12.43 0.18
CA SER A 76 -3.38 13.46 1.20
C SER A 76 -2.35 13.30 2.34
N PRO A 77 -2.06 14.37 3.11
CA PRO A 77 -1.16 14.28 4.27
C PRO A 77 -1.61 13.22 5.29
N VAL A 78 -2.92 13.08 5.52
CA VAL A 78 -3.49 12.12 6.48
C VAL A 78 -3.26 10.67 6.00
N ILE A 79 -3.56 10.38 4.73
CA ILE A 79 -3.31 9.05 4.15
C ILE A 79 -1.82 8.71 4.22
N LYS A 80 -0.94 9.67 3.93
CA LYS A 80 0.51 9.48 4.00
C LYS A 80 0.99 9.16 5.41
N ILE A 81 0.44 9.82 6.44
CA ILE A 81 0.72 9.53 7.85
C ILE A 81 0.31 8.10 8.19
N ILE A 82 -0.91 7.67 7.84
CA ILE A 82 -1.42 6.33 8.14
C ILE A 82 -0.55 5.25 7.48
N ILE A 83 -0.13 5.44 6.22
CA ILE A 83 0.77 4.52 5.53
C ILE A 83 2.12 4.41 6.27
N ASN A 84 2.72 5.56 6.61
CA ASN A 84 4.00 5.59 7.30
C ASN A 84 3.93 4.93 8.69
N GLU A 85 2.87 5.20 9.45
CA GLU A 85 2.65 4.61 10.77
C GLU A 85 2.47 3.09 10.69
N ALA A 86 1.74 2.58 9.69
CA ALA A 86 1.59 1.14 9.49
C ALA A 86 2.94 0.46 9.18
N ILE A 87 3.74 1.06 8.29
CA ILE A 87 5.08 0.56 7.94
C ILE A 87 6.01 0.60 9.17
N PHE A 88 6.00 1.71 9.91
CA PHE A 88 6.85 1.90 11.08
C PHE A 88 6.49 0.93 12.22
N THR A 89 5.20 0.80 12.53
CA THR A 89 4.70 -0.11 13.57
C THR A 89 5.13 -1.55 13.28
N ARG A 90 5.01 -2.00 12.03
CA ARG A 90 5.46 -3.34 11.63
C ARG A 90 6.97 -3.50 11.72
N SER A 91 7.75 -2.49 11.34
CA SER A 91 9.23 -2.57 11.42
C SER A 91 9.76 -2.77 12.85
N LYS A 92 9.00 -2.35 13.86
CA LYS A 92 9.29 -2.57 15.28
C LYS A 92 8.87 -3.96 15.78
N MET A 93 8.02 -4.66 15.04
CA MET A 93 7.55 -6.01 15.37
C MET A 93 8.31 -7.00 14.46
N PRO A 94 9.43 -7.60 14.92
CA PRO A 94 10.09 -8.64 14.14
C PRO A 94 9.10 -9.77 13.86
N ALA A 95 9.17 -10.33 12.65
CA ALA A 95 8.37 -11.49 12.28
C ALA A 95 8.58 -12.60 13.33
N LYS A 96 7.49 -13.15 13.86
CA LYS A 96 7.53 -14.37 14.67
C LYS A 96 7.89 -15.56 13.80
#